data_AF-A0A7L0DIR8-F1
#
_entry.id   AF-A0A7L0DIR8-F1
#
_cell.length_a   1.000
_cell.length_b   1.000
_cell.length_c   1.000
_cell.angle_alpha   90.00
_cell.angle_beta   90.00
_cell.angle_gamma   90.00
#
_symmetry.space_group_name_H-M   'P 1'
#
loop_
_entity.id
_entity.type
_entity.pdbx_description
1 polymer ?
#
loop_
_entity_poly.entity_id
_entity_poly.type
_entity_poly.pdbx_seq_one_letter_code
_entity_poly.pdbx_strand_id
1 'polypeptide(L)'
;RGISSEERPKRPLTSYFRFLKENRPTFRQNNPEMSNMELVKKLAGAWKELPASQKQVYEDASKTDWQKYSEQLAAYKAQLSPAQAVALKEERRKRLAKRRSFRTKREMTVLGKPKRPRTGFNIFLSENFHENEGVSPVAKLKQLFDAWQKLSAAQKQPYLQLAEDDKVRYENEMKSWEAKMVELGREDLVRSKKKRPKKKTAETEKAKASSRGSKAKSKLKKSEE
;
A
#
# COMPACT_ATOMS: atom_id res chain seq x y z
N ARG A 1 -24.24 -16.84 3.82
CA ARG A 1 -22.91 -16.64 3.19
C ARG A 1 -22.80 -15.16 2.82
N GLY A 2 -21.73 -14.48 3.22
CA GLY A 2 -21.60 -13.02 3.03
C GLY A 2 -21.19 -12.68 1.60
N ILE A 3 -21.88 -11.72 0.98
CA ILE A 3 -21.61 -11.28 -0.39
C ILE A 3 -20.18 -10.70 -0.47
N SER A 4 -19.28 -11.40 -1.16
CA SER A 4 -17.89 -11.00 -1.41
C SER A 4 -17.81 -10.03 -2.60
N SER A 5 -16.77 -9.20 -2.68
CA SER A 5 -16.52 -8.37 -3.87
C SER A 5 -16.28 -9.20 -5.15
N GLU A 6 -16.08 -10.50 -5.00
CA GLU A 6 -15.98 -11.49 -6.08
C GLU A 6 -17.33 -11.80 -6.75
N GLU A 7 -18.44 -11.68 -6.02
CA GLU A 7 -19.81 -11.91 -6.54
C GLU A 7 -20.33 -10.74 -7.37
N ARG A 8 -19.64 -9.59 -7.31
CA ARG A 8 -19.97 -8.43 -8.13
C ARG A 8 -19.70 -8.74 -9.61
N PRO A 9 -20.67 -8.52 -10.52
CA PRO A 9 -20.44 -8.67 -11.95
C PRO A 9 -19.21 -7.87 -12.40
N LYS A 10 -18.34 -8.52 -13.18
CA LYS A 10 -17.14 -7.91 -13.75
C LYS A 10 -17.48 -7.21 -15.05
N ARG A 11 -16.81 -6.08 -15.31
CA ARG A 11 -16.99 -5.37 -16.58
C ARG A 11 -16.60 -6.29 -17.74
N PRO A 12 -17.39 -6.31 -18.83
CA PRO A 12 -17.06 -7.11 -20.00
C PRO A 12 -15.83 -6.53 -20.70
N LEU A 13 -15.23 -7.35 -21.57
CA LEU A 13 -14.13 -6.91 -22.42
C LEU A 13 -14.66 -5.93 -23.47
N THR A 14 -13.84 -4.93 -23.81
CA THR A 14 -14.12 -4.08 -24.98
C THR A 14 -13.85 -4.85 -26.27
N SER A 15 -14.32 -4.33 -27.41
CA SER A 15 -14.07 -4.91 -28.74
C SER A 15 -12.61 -5.28 -28.97
N TYR A 16 -11.68 -4.33 -28.72
CA TYR A 16 -10.25 -4.58 -28.83
C TYR A 16 -9.73 -5.68 -27.89
N PHE A 17 -10.12 -5.68 -26.61
CA PHE A 17 -9.64 -6.69 -25.67
C PHE A 17 -10.24 -8.08 -25.95
N ARG A 18 -11.43 -8.14 -26.55
CA ARG A 18 -12.03 -9.37 -27.05
C ARG A 18 -11.21 -9.91 -28.22
N PHE A 19 -10.91 -9.08 -29.22
CA PHE A 19 -10.00 -9.42 -30.32
C PHE A 19 -8.64 -9.92 -29.80
N LEU A 20 -8.04 -9.21 -28.84
CA LEU A 20 -6.76 -9.59 -28.24
C LEU A 20 -6.86 -10.97 -27.56
N LYS A 21 -7.93 -11.23 -26.82
CA LYS A 21 -8.13 -12.51 -26.12
C LYS A 21 -8.23 -13.68 -27.10
N GLU A 22 -8.97 -13.51 -28.20
CA GLU A 22 -9.19 -14.53 -29.22
C GLU A 22 -7.95 -14.79 -30.07
N ASN A 23 -7.23 -13.74 -30.46
CA ASN A 23 -6.12 -13.84 -31.42
C ASN A 23 -4.75 -14.10 -30.75
N ARG A 24 -4.61 -13.79 -29.45
CA ARG A 24 -3.33 -13.97 -28.73
C ARG A 24 -2.78 -15.41 -28.76
N PRO A 25 -3.58 -16.49 -28.60
CA PRO A 25 -3.08 -17.86 -28.71
C PRO A 25 -2.46 -18.14 -30.09
N THR A 26 -3.15 -17.77 -31.17
CA THR A 26 -2.66 -17.97 -32.55
C THR A 26 -1.38 -17.17 -32.81
N PHE A 27 -1.35 -15.91 -32.38
CA PHE A 27 -0.14 -15.09 -32.51
C PHE A 27 1.02 -15.66 -31.70
N ARG A 28 0.76 -16.25 -30.53
CA ARG A 28 1.80 -16.93 -29.73
C ARG A 28 2.34 -18.16 -30.42
N GLN A 29 1.46 -18.99 -30.96
CA GLN A 29 1.86 -20.19 -31.70
C GLN A 29 2.77 -19.84 -32.89
N ASN A 30 2.47 -18.75 -33.58
CA ASN A 30 3.27 -18.28 -34.71
C ASN A 30 4.53 -17.49 -34.30
N ASN A 31 4.65 -17.09 -33.03
CA ASN A 31 5.77 -16.30 -32.51
C ASN A 31 6.14 -16.78 -31.09
N PRO A 32 6.59 -18.04 -30.91
CA PRO A 32 6.76 -18.66 -29.59
C PRO A 32 7.86 -18.00 -28.75
N GLU A 33 8.93 -17.54 -29.39
CA GLU A 33 10.08 -16.88 -28.76
C GLU A 33 9.83 -15.39 -28.43
N MET A 34 8.72 -14.81 -28.94
CA MET A 34 8.46 -13.38 -28.80
C MET A 34 7.99 -13.03 -27.40
N SER A 35 8.48 -11.90 -26.87
CA SER A 35 8.03 -11.43 -25.57
C SER A 35 6.54 -11.08 -25.57
N ASN A 36 5.89 -11.23 -24.41
CA ASN A 36 4.49 -10.84 -24.23
C ASN A 36 4.21 -9.39 -24.69
N MET A 37 5.15 -8.48 -24.47
CA MET A 37 5.00 -7.06 -24.78
C MET A 37 4.99 -6.82 -26.28
N GLU A 38 5.93 -7.43 -27.01
CA GLU A 38 6.02 -7.34 -28.47
C GLU A 38 4.81 -8.00 -29.14
N LEU A 39 4.37 -9.15 -28.62
CA LEU A 39 3.19 -9.85 -29.11
C LEU A 39 1.94 -8.97 -29.03
N VAL A 40 1.73 -8.30 -27.89
CA VAL A 40 0.61 -7.38 -27.71
C VAL A 40 0.76 -6.16 -28.62
N LYS A 41 1.97 -5.66 -28.86
CA LYS A 41 2.23 -4.57 -29.81
C LYS A 41 1.89 -4.97 -31.25
N LYS A 42 2.22 -6.19 -31.66
CA LYS A 42 1.88 -6.75 -32.98
C LYS A 42 0.36 -6.90 -33.15
N LEU A 43 -0.33 -7.43 -32.14
CA LEU A 43 -1.80 -7.52 -32.10
C LEU A 43 -2.46 -6.13 -32.15
N ALA A 44 -1.89 -5.14 -31.46
CA ALA A 44 -2.38 -3.76 -31.52
C ALA A 44 -2.26 -3.18 -32.94
N GLY A 45 -1.20 -3.51 -33.67
CA GLY A 45 -1.03 -3.19 -35.09
C GLY A 45 -2.10 -3.86 -35.95
N ALA A 46 -2.24 -5.18 -35.82
CA ALA A 46 -3.26 -5.95 -36.56
C ALA A 46 -4.69 -5.44 -36.31
N TRP A 47 -5.02 -5.05 -35.08
CA TRP A 47 -6.30 -4.42 -34.78
C TRP A 47 -6.49 -3.08 -35.50
N LYS A 48 -5.45 -2.25 -35.62
CA LYS A 48 -5.55 -0.97 -36.34
C LYS A 48 -5.84 -1.19 -37.82
N GLU A 49 -5.18 -2.16 -38.43
CA GLU A 49 -5.32 -2.53 -39.84
C GLU A 49 -6.62 -3.32 -40.14
N LEU A 50 -7.26 -3.88 -39.11
CA LEU A 50 -8.48 -4.66 -39.27
C LEU A 50 -9.59 -3.84 -39.97
N PRO A 51 -10.26 -4.39 -41.01
CA PRO A 51 -11.35 -3.70 -41.70
C PRO A 51 -12.49 -3.30 -40.75
N ALA A 52 -13.17 -2.20 -41.06
CA ALA A 52 -14.29 -1.71 -40.25
C ALA A 52 -15.39 -2.77 -40.08
N SER A 53 -15.69 -3.55 -41.13
CA SER A 53 -16.67 -4.64 -41.08
C SER A 53 -16.32 -5.72 -40.05
N GLN A 54 -15.05 -6.10 -39.95
CA GLN A 54 -14.60 -7.09 -38.96
C GLN A 54 -14.51 -6.50 -37.55
N LYS A 55 -14.09 -5.23 -37.42
CA LYS A 55 -14.14 -4.50 -36.14
C LYS A 55 -15.58 -4.41 -35.62
N GLN A 56 -16.55 -4.19 -36.50
CA GLN A 56 -17.96 -4.04 -36.16
C GLN A 56 -18.50 -5.28 -35.42
N VAL A 57 -18.11 -6.49 -35.85
CA VAL A 57 -18.49 -7.75 -35.17
C VAL A 57 -18.06 -7.74 -33.70
N TYR A 58 -16.83 -7.28 -33.42
CA TYR A 58 -16.33 -7.16 -32.06
C TYR A 58 -17.00 -6.05 -31.26
N GLU A 59 -17.35 -4.94 -31.90
CA GLU A 59 -18.07 -3.83 -31.28
C GLU A 59 -19.49 -4.22 -30.90
N ASP A 60 -20.23 -4.85 -31.80
CA ASP A 60 -21.61 -5.26 -31.54
C ASP A 60 -21.66 -6.32 -30.45
N ALA A 61 -20.75 -7.29 -30.48
CA ALA A 61 -20.67 -8.27 -29.40
C ALA A 61 -20.25 -7.63 -28.06
N SER A 62 -19.39 -6.60 -28.08
CA SER A 62 -19.05 -5.82 -26.88
C SER A 62 -20.24 -5.02 -26.36
N LYS A 63 -21.11 -4.48 -27.22
CA LYS A 63 -22.35 -3.78 -26.82
C LYS A 63 -23.33 -4.74 -26.16
N THR A 64 -23.55 -5.92 -26.75
CA THR A 64 -24.41 -6.96 -26.18
C THR A 64 -23.93 -7.42 -24.81
N ASP A 65 -22.63 -7.67 -24.65
CA ASP A 65 -22.05 -8.02 -23.35
C ASP A 65 -22.24 -6.89 -22.33
N TRP A 66 -22.16 -5.63 -22.77
CA TRP A 66 -22.36 -4.47 -21.90
C TRP A 66 -23.80 -4.35 -21.42
N GLN A 67 -24.78 -4.62 -22.28
CA GLN A 67 -26.20 -4.68 -21.90
C GLN A 67 -26.43 -5.77 -20.83
N LYS A 68 -25.97 -7.01 -21.09
CA LYS A 68 -26.04 -8.12 -20.12
C LYS A 68 -25.37 -7.76 -18.79
N TYR A 69 -24.19 -7.12 -18.85
CA TYR A 69 -23.48 -6.66 -17.66
C TYR A 69 -24.28 -5.62 -16.87
N SER A 70 -24.93 -4.68 -17.57
CA SER A 70 -25.74 -3.64 -16.94
C SER A 70 -26.92 -4.24 -16.18
N GLU A 71 -27.63 -5.19 -16.80
CA GLU A 71 -28.73 -5.93 -16.17
C GLU A 71 -28.26 -6.74 -14.96
N GLN A 72 -27.18 -7.52 -15.11
CA GLN A 72 -26.59 -8.29 -14.01
C GLN A 72 -26.15 -7.38 -12.85
N LEU A 73 -25.56 -6.22 -13.15
CA LEU A 73 -25.12 -5.28 -12.14
C LEU A 73 -26.31 -4.61 -11.43
N ALA A 74 -27.40 -4.33 -12.15
CA ALA A 74 -28.63 -3.81 -11.57
C ALA A 74 -29.27 -4.84 -10.64
N ALA A 75 -29.41 -6.09 -11.08
CA ALA A 75 -29.92 -7.20 -10.27
C ALA A 75 -29.05 -7.42 -9.01
N TYR A 76 -27.72 -7.45 -9.18
CA TYR A 76 -26.77 -7.57 -8.06
C TYR A 76 -26.96 -6.44 -7.05
N LYS A 77 -27.08 -5.18 -7.50
CA LYS A 77 -27.28 -4.05 -6.60
C LYS A 77 -28.62 -4.10 -5.87
N ALA A 78 -29.69 -4.55 -6.54
CA ALA A 78 -31.01 -4.69 -5.94
C ALA A 78 -31.03 -5.77 -4.84
N GLN A 79 -30.18 -6.79 -4.94
CA GLN A 79 -30.04 -7.84 -3.93
C GLN A 79 -29.22 -7.41 -2.69
N LEU A 80 -28.51 -6.28 -2.74
CA LEU A 80 -27.65 -5.84 -1.65
C LEU A 80 -28.45 -5.17 -0.52
N SER A 81 -28.20 -5.62 0.71
CA SER A 81 -28.59 -4.87 1.91
C SER A 81 -27.81 -3.55 2.02
N PRO A 82 -28.37 -2.48 2.62
CA PRO A 82 -27.66 -1.23 2.88
C PRO A 82 -26.31 -1.45 3.60
N ALA A 83 -26.26 -2.37 4.56
CA ALA A 83 -25.03 -2.69 5.30
C ALA A 83 -23.95 -3.30 4.38
N GLN A 84 -24.35 -4.21 3.47
CA GLN A 84 -23.44 -4.82 2.50
C GLN A 84 -22.94 -3.78 1.48
N ALA A 85 -23.81 -2.89 1.01
CA ALA A 85 -23.43 -1.80 0.11
C ALA A 85 -22.37 -0.87 0.74
N VAL A 86 -22.52 -0.53 2.02
CA VAL A 86 -21.53 0.25 2.78
C VAL A 86 -20.22 -0.52 2.91
N ALA A 87 -20.26 -1.80 3.28
CA ALA A 87 -19.07 -2.64 3.41
C ALA A 87 -18.27 -2.73 2.09
N LEU A 88 -18.95 -2.96 0.96
CA LEU A 88 -18.32 -2.98 -0.38
C LEU A 88 -17.71 -1.62 -0.76
N LYS A 89 -18.36 -0.51 -0.39
CA LYS A 89 -17.83 0.85 -0.62
C LYS A 89 -16.57 1.08 0.22
N GLU A 90 -16.56 0.63 1.47
CA GLU A 90 -15.39 0.71 2.35
C GLU A 90 -14.23 -0.16 1.86
N GLU A 91 -14.50 -1.39 1.44
CA GLU A 91 -13.50 -2.29 0.86
C GLU A 91 -12.87 -1.66 -0.38
N ARG A 92 -13.70 -1.12 -1.29
CA ARG A 92 -13.21 -0.39 -2.47
C ARG A 92 -12.34 0.80 -2.08
N ARG A 93 -12.72 1.56 -1.06
CA ARG A 93 -11.93 2.70 -0.53
C ARG A 93 -10.58 2.21 0.00
N LYS A 94 -10.54 1.15 0.81
CA LYS A 94 -9.31 0.54 1.35
C LYS A 94 -8.40 0.04 0.23
N ARG A 95 -8.95 -0.66 -0.76
CA ARG A 95 -8.20 -1.17 -1.92
C ARG A 95 -7.58 -0.04 -2.75
N LEU A 96 -8.36 1.01 -3.03
CA LEU A 96 -7.85 2.18 -3.77
C LEU A 96 -6.80 2.96 -2.95
N ALA A 97 -6.99 3.11 -1.64
CA ALA A 97 -6.01 3.73 -0.76
C ALA A 97 -4.69 2.94 -0.73
N LYS A 98 -4.75 1.61 -0.64
CA LYS A 98 -3.58 0.71 -0.74
C LYS A 98 -2.88 0.86 -2.09
N ARG A 99 -3.61 0.91 -3.21
CA ARG A 99 -3.02 1.13 -4.54
C ARG A 99 -2.34 2.51 -4.66
N ARG A 100 -2.96 3.56 -4.09
CA ARG A 100 -2.35 4.91 -4.03
C ARG A 100 -1.08 4.90 -3.20
N SER A 101 -1.09 4.28 -2.01
CA SER A 101 0.11 4.24 -1.15
C SER A 101 1.27 3.48 -1.80
N PHE A 102 1.00 2.40 -2.52
CA PHE A 102 2.03 1.72 -3.33
C PHE A 102 2.56 2.59 -4.47
N ARG A 103 1.69 3.32 -5.17
CA ARG A 103 2.11 4.23 -6.24
C ARG A 103 3.02 5.33 -5.71
N THR A 104 2.61 5.99 -4.62
CA THR A 104 3.42 7.01 -3.95
C THR A 104 4.73 6.42 -3.43
N LYS A 105 4.72 5.23 -2.81
CA LYS A 105 5.96 4.57 -2.37
C LYS A 105 6.91 4.29 -3.53
N ARG A 106 6.41 3.77 -4.65
CA ARG A 106 7.21 3.51 -5.86
C ARG A 106 7.79 4.80 -6.44
N GLU A 107 6.98 5.85 -6.49
CA GLU A 107 7.43 7.20 -6.89
C GLU A 107 8.57 7.69 -5.99
N MET A 108 8.45 7.59 -4.66
CA MET A 108 9.53 7.98 -3.75
C MET A 108 10.80 7.15 -3.95
N THR A 109 10.67 5.86 -4.28
CA THR A 109 11.81 4.99 -4.59
C THR A 109 12.49 5.40 -5.91
N VAL A 110 11.71 5.68 -6.96
CA VAL A 110 12.25 6.15 -8.25
C VAL A 110 12.93 7.51 -8.11
N LEU A 111 12.40 8.40 -7.27
CA LEU A 111 13.01 9.69 -6.94
C LEU A 111 14.21 9.58 -5.99
N GLY A 112 14.61 8.36 -5.61
CA GLY A 112 15.77 8.12 -4.76
C GLY A 112 15.63 8.71 -3.35
N LYS A 113 14.41 8.78 -2.79
CA LYS A 113 14.21 9.34 -1.46
C LYS A 113 15.04 8.57 -0.41
N PRO A 114 15.86 9.28 0.41
CA PRO A 114 16.65 8.68 1.48
C PRO A 114 15.83 7.77 2.40
N LYS A 115 16.40 6.61 2.75
CA LYS A 115 15.81 5.70 3.74
C LYS A 115 15.92 6.32 5.13
N ARG A 116 14.88 6.12 5.95
CA ARG A 116 14.82 6.60 7.34
C ARG A 116 16.04 6.12 8.14
N PRO A 117 16.46 6.89 9.17
CA PRO A 117 17.61 6.53 9.96
C PRO A 117 17.35 5.22 10.70
N ARG A 118 18.35 4.34 10.72
CA ARG A 118 18.32 3.07 11.44
C ARG A 118 18.45 3.33 12.93
N THR A 119 17.66 2.60 13.72
CA THR A 119 17.81 2.59 15.18
C THR A 119 18.92 1.63 15.58
N GLY A 120 19.49 1.76 16.77
CA GLY A 120 20.54 0.84 17.25
C GLY A 120 20.08 -0.62 17.23
N PHE A 121 18.80 -0.87 17.55
CA PHE A 121 18.22 -2.20 17.41
C PHE A 121 18.15 -2.67 15.95
N ASN A 122 17.86 -1.80 14.98
CA ASN A 122 17.87 -2.21 13.56
C ASN A 122 19.27 -2.58 13.07
N ILE A 123 20.31 -1.93 13.60
CA ILE A 123 21.71 -2.20 13.28
C ILE A 123 22.11 -3.55 13.90
N PHE A 124 21.82 -3.73 15.20
CA PHE A 124 21.96 -5.02 15.88
C PHE A 124 21.24 -6.14 15.13
N LEU A 125 19.98 -5.92 14.72
CA LEU A 125 19.22 -6.89 13.93
C LEU A 125 19.91 -7.23 12.61
N SER A 126 20.42 -6.24 11.86
CA SER A 126 21.09 -6.53 10.58
C SER A 126 22.38 -7.33 10.73
N GLU A 127 23.07 -7.19 11.85
CA GLU A 127 24.31 -7.92 12.12
C GLU A 127 24.05 -9.35 12.62
N ASN A 128 23.01 -9.53 13.43
CA ASN A 128 22.74 -10.79 14.13
C ASN A 128 21.67 -11.66 13.46
N PHE A 129 21.00 -11.17 12.41
CA PHE A 129 20.02 -11.92 11.65
C PHE A 129 20.70 -12.74 10.56
N HIS A 130 21.10 -13.97 10.88
CA HIS A 130 21.62 -14.95 9.91
C HIS A 130 20.50 -15.84 9.36
N GLU A 131 20.52 -16.07 8.03
CA GLU A 131 19.60 -16.95 7.33
C GLU A 131 19.99 -18.43 7.53
N ASN A 132 19.80 -18.96 8.74
CA ASN A 132 19.91 -20.40 8.98
C ASN A 132 18.53 -21.06 8.85
N GLU A 133 18.49 -22.22 8.20
CA GLU A 133 17.27 -22.97 7.89
C GLU A 133 16.61 -23.53 9.17
N GLY A 134 15.27 -23.42 9.27
CA GLY A 134 14.48 -24.14 10.28
C GLY A 134 13.73 -23.30 11.31
N VAL A 135 14.07 -22.02 11.54
CA VAL A 135 13.32 -21.14 12.45
C VAL A 135 12.56 -20.07 11.67
N SER A 136 11.27 -19.92 11.94
CA SER A 136 10.43 -18.87 11.32
C SER A 136 11.05 -17.47 11.56
N PRO A 137 11.12 -16.60 10.54
CA PRO A 137 11.65 -15.23 10.68
C PRO A 137 11.01 -14.43 11.83
N VAL A 138 9.73 -14.69 12.12
CA VAL A 138 9.00 -14.03 13.22
C VAL A 138 9.55 -14.50 14.58
N ALA A 139 9.82 -15.78 14.74
CA ALA A 139 10.39 -16.34 15.96
C ALA A 139 11.83 -15.84 16.18
N LYS A 140 12.64 -15.77 15.11
CA LYS A 140 13.99 -15.17 15.15
C LYS A 140 13.96 -13.71 15.60
N LEU A 141 13.06 -12.91 15.04
CA LEU A 141 12.93 -11.50 15.42
C LEU A 141 12.60 -11.34 16.91
N LYS A 142 11.74 -12.22 17.45
CA LYS A 142 11.42 -12.25 18.87
C LYS A 142 12.65 -12.61 19.72
N GLN A 143 13.39 -13.65 19.34
CA GLN A 143 14.63 -14.04 20.03
C GLN A 143 15.67 -12.92 20.04
N LEU A 144 15.89 -12.25 18.90
CA LEU A 144 16.81 -11.13 18.80
C LEU A 144 16.33 -9.92 19.60
N PHE A 145 15.02 -9.67 19.66
CA PHE A 145 14.47 -8.63 20.53
C PHE A 145 14.74 -8.94 22.01
N ASP A 146 14.52 -10.18 22.44
CA ASP A 146 14.79 -10.60 23.82
C ASP A 146 16.28 -10.52 24.14
N ALA A 147 17.15 -10.91 23.20
CA ALA A 147 18.60 -10.77 23.32
C ALA A 147 19.00 -9.29 23.46
N TRP A 148 18.45 -8.41 22.61
CA TRP A 148 18.67 -6.97 22.71
C TRP A 148 18.23 -6.41 24.07
N GLN A 149 17.10 -6.83 24.62
CA GLN A 149 16.66 -6.37 25.95
C GLN A 149 17.67 -6.74 27.04
N LYS A 150 18.22 -7.95 26.99
CA LYS A 150 19.20 -8.47 27.96
C LYS A 150 20.59 -7.83 27.84
N LEU A 151 20.94 -7.22 26.71
CA LEU A 151 22.22 -6.53 26.57
C LEU A 151 22.35 -5.36 27.56
N SER A 152 23.52 -5.27 28.19
CA SER A 152 23.88 -4.17 29.08
C SER A 152 23.95 -2.84 28.33
N ALA A 153 23.91 -1.72 29.08
CA ALA A 153 24.05 -0.40 28.49
C ALA A 153 25.37 -0.25 27.72
N ALA A 154 26.47 -0.81 28.23
CA ALA A 154 27.79 -0.80 27.60
C ALA A 154 27.80 -1.57 26.26
N GLN A 155 27.18 -2.76 26.21
CA GLN A 155 27.07 -3.53 24.97
C GLN A 155 26.14 -2.88 23.94
N LYS A 156 25.17 -2.08 24.38
CA LYS A 156 24.30 -1.30 23.48
C LYS A 156 24.97 -0.05 22.94
N GLN A 157 25.99 0.51 23.62
CA GLN A 157 26.60 1.79 23.23
C GLN A 157 27.09 1.82 21.77
N PRO A 158 27.82 0.81 21.24
CA PRO A 158 28.29 0.85 19.86
C PRO A 158 27.14 0.97 18.86
N TYR A 159 26.06 0.22 19.06
CA TYR A 159 24.87 0.28 18.20
C TYR A 159 24.12 1.61 18.32
N LEU A 160 24.08 2.20 19.51
CA LEU A 160 23.48 3.52 19.72
C LEU A 160 24.30 4.62 19.02
N GLN A 161 25.63 4.55 19.10
CA GLN A 161 26.53 5.47 18.41
C GLN A 161 26.35 5.35 16.88
N LEU A 162 26.36 4.14 16.33
CA LEU A 162 26.10 3.92 14.90
C LEU A 162 24.72 4.43 14.47
N ALA A 163 23.72 4.39 15.36
CA ALA A 163 22.41 4.95 15.08
C ALA A 163 22.41 6.49 15.07
N GLU A 164 23.22 7.14 15.92
CA GLU A 164 23.43 8.59 15.84
C GLU A 164 24.13 8.97 14.53
N ASP A 165 25.16 8.23 14.12
CA ASP A 165 25.85 8.45 12.85
C ASP A 165 24.89 8.27 11.65
N ASP A 166 24.00 7.27 11.69
CA ASP A 166 23.00 7.05 10.65
C ASP A 166 21.93 8.15 10.61
N LYS A 167 21.66 8.84 11.74
CA LYS A 167 20.84 10.06 11.73
C LYS A 167 21.54 11.20 11.00
N VAL A 168 22.83 11.41 11.25
CA VAL A 168 23.62 12.45 10.54
C VAL A 168 23.63 12.17 9.04
N ARG A 169 23.89 10.93 8.63
CA ARG A 169 23.77 10.47 7.24
C ARG A 169 22.40 10.83 6.65
N TYR A 170 21.32 10.42 7.31
CA TYR A 170 19.95 10.68 6.85
C TYR A 170 19.66 12.17 6.71
N GLU A 171 20.11 13.00 7.65
CA GLU A 171 19.90 14.44 7.60
C GLU A 171 20.60 15.08 6.40
N ASN A 172 21.85 14.70 6.13
CA ASN A 172 22.63 15.20 4.99
C ASN A 172 22.03 14.74 3.66
N GLU A 173 21.69 13.46 3.54
CA GLU A 173 21.01 12.93 2.36
C GLU A 173 19.65 13.61 2.12
N MET A 174 18.86 13.82 3.18
CA MET A 174 17.56 14.48 3.06
C MET A 174 17.68 15.95 2.67
N LYS A 175 18.67 16.70 3.19
CA LYS A 175 18.91 18.09 2.76
C LYS A 175 19.21 18.14 1.26
N SER A 176 20.10 17.28 0.79
CA SER A 176 20.49 17.20 -0.62
C SER A 176 19.30 16.77 -1.50
N TRP A 177 18.54 15.78 -1.06
CA TRP A 177 17.36 15.29 -1.78
C TRP A 177 16.24 16.34 -1.83
N GLU A 178 15.97 17.05 -0.73
CA GLU A 178 14.98 18.13 -0.69
C GLU A 178 15.37 19.29 -1.62
N ALA A 179 16.65 19.68 -1.65
CA ALA A 179 17.15 20.67 -2.60
C ALA A 179 16.90 20.25 -4.06
N LYS A 180 17.22 18.98 -4.39
CA LYS A 180 16.93 18.42 -5.72
C LYS A 180 15.43 18.40 -6.05
N MET A 181 14.56 18.13 -5.08
CA MET A 181 13.11 18.15 -5.32
C MET A 181 12.60 19.56 -5.60
N VAL A 182 13.15 20.59 -4.93
CA VAL A 182 12.83 22.00 -5.21
C VAL A 182 13.28 22.38 -6.62
N GLU A 183 14.49 22.01 -7.01
CA GLU A 183 15.02 22.26 -8.37
C GLU A 183 14.14 21.62 -9.46
N LEU A 184 13.62 20.41 -9.21
CA LEU A 184 12.69 19.71 -10.10
C LEU A 184 11.23 20.23 -10.01
N GLY A 185 10.94 21.29 -9.25
CA GLY A 185 9.61 21.85 -9.07
C GLY A 185 8.64 20.97 -8.25
N ARG A 186 9.16 19.99 -7.52
CA ARG A 186 8.42 19.01 -6.69
C ARG A 186 8.45 19.39 -5.21
N GLU A 187 8.14 20.65 -4.91
CA GLU A 187 8.10 21.18 -3.55
C GLU A 187 7.07 20.47 -2.66
N ASP A 188 6.05 19.84 -3.28
CA ASP A 188 5.05 19.01 -2.61
C ASP A 188 5.65 17.86 -1.78
N LEU A 189 6.89 17.45 -2.11
CA LEU A 189 7.59 16.33 -1.50
C LEU A 189 8.55 16.72 -0.36
N VAL A 190 8.81 18.01 -0.19
CA VAL A 190 9.71 18.56 0.84
C VAL A 190 9.04 18.51 2.21
N ARG A 191 9.78 18.17 3.28
CA ARG A 191 9.22 18.14 4.63
C ARG A 191 8.79 19.53 5.06
N SER A 192 7.54 19.66 5.53
CA SER A 192 7.08 20.90 6.15
C SER A 192 7.85 21.17 7.45
N LYS A 193 8.42 22.37 7.60
CA LYS A 193 9.10 22.83 8.82
C LYS A 193 8.14 23.04 10.01
N LYS A 194 6.83 23.19 9.76
CA LYS A 194 5.83 23.29 10.83
C LYS A 194 5.58 21.90 11.42
N LYS A 195 6.00 21.67 12.67
CA LYS A 195 5.59 20.49 13.45
C LYS A 195 4.07 20.41 13.41
N ARG A 196 3.51 19.43 12.70
CA ARG A 196 2.06 19.17 12.76
C ARG A 196 1.73 18.87 14.23
N PRO A 197 0.74 19.56 14.84
CA PRO A 197 0.32 19.21 16.20
C PRO A 197 -0.04 17.73 16.19
N LYS A 198 0.55 16.96 17.13
CA LYS A 198 0.20 15.55 17.31
C LYS A 198 -1.31 15.50 17.50
N LYS A 199 -2.04 14.89 16.55
CA LYS A 199 -3.48 14.71 16.63
C LYS A 199 -3.73 13.86 17.87
N LYS A 200 -4.18 14.48 18.97
CA LYS A 200 -4.59 13.75 20.18
C LYS A 200 -5.70 12.80 19.75
N THR A 201 -5.48 11.50 19.86
CA THR A 201 -6.55 10.52 19.69
C THR A 201 -7.51 10.68 20.86
N ALA A 202 -8.81 10.68 20.59
CA ALA A 202 -9.88 10.95 21.55
C ALA A 202 -9.87 10.05 22.80
N GLU A 203 -9.14 8.92 22.78
CA GLU A 203 -8.91 8.07 23.96
C GLU A 203 -8.04 8.74 25.04
N THR A 204 -7.09 9.60 24.65
CA THR A 204 -6.21 10.27 25.64
C THR A 204 -6.90 11.37 26.45
N GLU A 205 -8.04 11.90 25.98
CA GLU A 205 -8.83 12.87 26.77
C GLU A 205 -9.74 12.18 27.80
N LYS A 206 -10.31 11.02 27.46
CA LYS A 206 -11.08 10.21 28.43
C LYS A 206 -10.22 9.72 29.61
N ALA A 207 -8.98 9.30 29.35
CA ALA A 207 -8.06 8.86 30.42
C ALA A 207 -7.62 10.01 31.34
N LYS A 208 -7.49 11.24 30.82
CA LYS A 208 -7.10 12.39 31.64
C LYS A 208 -8.27 12.90 32.49
N ALA A 209 -9.50 12.80 31.98
CA ALA A 209 -10.72 13.12 32.73
C ALA A 209 -10.97 12.14 33.89
N SER A 210 -10.74 10.84 33.72
CA SER A 210 -10.91 9.85 34.80
C SER A 210 -9.88 10.03 35.92
N SER A 211 -8.65 10.41 35.58
CA SER A 211 -7.59 10.68 36.58
C SER A 211 -7.86 11.91 37.45
N ARG A 212 -8.55 12.93 36.93
CA ARG A 212 -8.94 14.14 37.69
C ARG A 212 -10.10 13.87 38.66
N GLY A 213 -11.03 12.96 38.32
CA GLY A 213 -12.13 12.57 39.21
C GLY A 213 -11.67 11.75 40.42
N SER A 214 -10.64 10.92 40.26
CA SER A 214 -10.07 10.12 41.36
C SER A 214 -9.37 10.99 42.42
N LYS A 215 -8.65 12.04 42.00
CA LYS A 215 -7.92 12.93 42.91
C LYS A 215 -8.82 13.88 43.72
N ALA A 216 -10.06 14.10 43.27
CA ALA A 216 -11.06 14.87 44.01
C ALA A 216 -11.74 14.03 45.12
N LYS A 217 -12.01 12.74 44.87
CA LYS A 217 -12.60 11.84 45.87
C LYS A 217 -11.64 11.49 47.02
N SER A 218 -10.33 11.47 46.77
CA SER A 218 -9.35 11.22 47.83
C SER A 218 -9.09 12.42 48.75
N LYS A 219 -9.46 13.64 48.34
CA LYS A 219 -9.34 14.85 49.16
C LYS A 219 -10.54 15.09 50.09
N LEU A 220 -11.72 14.56 49.75
CA LEU A 220 -12.93 14.70 50.57
C LEU A 220 -13.01 13.67 51.72
N LYS A 221 -12.30 12.54 51.61
CA LYS A 221 -12.28 11.47 52.63
C LYS A 221 -11.27 11.67 53.75
N LYS A 222 -10.49 12.75 53.72
CA LYS A 222 -9.41 13.03 54.70
C LYS A 222 -9.76 14.19 55.64
N SER A 223 -11.03 14.59 55.68
CA SER A 223 -11.56 15.69 56.49
C SER A 223 -12.69 15.26 57.44
N GLU A 224 -12.89 13.96 57.64
CA GLU A 224 -13.90 13.39 58.56
C GLU A 224 -13.31 12.34 59.54
N GLU A 225 -12.00 12.39 59.77
CA GLU A 225 -11.36 11.62 60.86
C GLU A 225 -10.37 12.51 61.63
#